data_AF-A0A369M5W4-F1
#
_entry.id   AF-A0A369M5W4-F1
#
_cell.length_a   1.000
_cell.length_b   1.000
_cell.length_c   1.000
_cell.angle_alpha   90.00
_cell.angle_beta   90.00
_cell.angle_gamma   90.00
#
_symmetry.space_group_name_H-M   'P 1'
#
loop_
_entity.id
_entity.type
_entity.pdbx_description
1 polymer ?
#
loop_
_entity_poly.entity_id
_entity_poly.type
_entity_poly.pdbx_seq_one_letter_code
_entity_poly.pdbx_strand_id
1 'polypeptide(L)'
;MLVMETNEPTPTTEAAESGATVAARRKPRKLVVALTALAILLCVLAAAFFAYASDSYHDLDAHHRNLASTETLPVQQGDNHLAFGDPNAAVGLVFYPGAKVEYSAYAPLMRDLAERSYLAVVVQMPFNFAFFDINAADRVRADFPDVGAWWVGGHSLGGSMAAQYAVDHAGDGTLDGLVLLGSYSASDLSSTNLGAISLYGSNDQVLNRAKLEDNADLLPKGAETVEIEGGNHAGFGAYGPQSGDGEASITPAEQQSQTADAIDRYIRARYAEPSLAAAA
;
A
#
# COMPACT_ATOMS: atom_id res chain seq x y z
N MET A 1 -102.09 -30.97 15.38
CA MET A 1 -101.85 -31.50 14.02
C MET A 1 -100.34 -31.64 13.90
N LEU A 2 -99.76 -32.72 14.46
CA LEU A 2 -99.38 -33.97 13.76
C LEU A 2 -98.79 -33.63 12.39
N VAL A 3 -97.48 -33.80 12.14
CA VAL A 3 -96.77 -35.07 11.92
C VAL A 3 -95.30 -34.87 12.36
N MET A 4 -94.75 -35.56 13.38
CA MET A 4 -94.06 -36.86 13.34
C MET A 4 -93.18 -37.10 12.10
N GLU A 5 -91.86 -37.06 12.25
CA GLU A 5 -91.05 -38.26 11.95
C GLU A 5 -89.68 -38.17 12.62
N THR A 6 -89.29 -39.33 13.12
CA THR A 6 -88.21 -39.64 14.05
C THR A 6 -86.98 -40.12 13.29
N ASN A 7 -85.77 -39.80 13.77
CA ASN A 7 -84.72 -40.81 13.86
C ASN A 7 -83.60 -40.39 14.82
N GLU A 8 -83.39 -41.21 15.83
CA GLU A 8 -82.15 -41.38 16.60
C GLU A 8 -81.78 -42.87 16.51
N PRO A 9 -80.49 -43.30 16.59
CA PRO A 9 -79.64 -43.01 17.76
C PRO A 9 -78.13 -42.81 17.49
N THR A 10 -77.43 -42.27 18.50
CA THR A 10 -75.95 -42.30 18.66
C THR A 10 -75.58 -43.50 19.55
N PRO A 11 -74.37 -44.13 19.52
CA PRO A 11 -73.23 -43.58 20.29
C PRO A 11 -71.77 -44.00 19.88
N THR A 12 -70.81 -43.16 20.30
CA THR A 12 -69.49 -43.45 20.95
C THR A 12 -68.24 -44.06 20.22
N THR A 13 -67.17 -43.25 20.28
CA THR A 13 -65.73 -43.48 20.58
C THR A 13 -64.81 -44.23 19.60
N GLU A 14 -63.80 -43.51 19.10
CA GLU A 14 -62.42 -44.00 19.11
C GLU A 14 -61.43 -42.81 19.18
N ALA A 15 -60.51 -42.88 20.14
CA ALA A 15 -59.43 -41.93 20.33
C ALA A 15 -58.29 -42.26 19.36
N ALA A 16 -57.70 -41.25 18.71
CA ALA A 16 -56.37 -41.40 18.12
C ALA A 16 -55.64 -40.04 18.02
N GLU A 17 -54.56 -39.99 18.79
CA GLU A 17 -53.27 -39.41 18.43
C GLU A 17 -53.06 -37.90 18.50
N SER A 18 -52.30 -37.57 19.56
CA SER A 18 -51.43 -36.42 19.66
C SER A 18 -50.64 -36.17 18.38
N GLY A 19 -50.87 -35.02 17.75
CA GLY A 19 -50.05 -34.50 16.67
C GLY A 19 -49.82 -33.02 16.85
N ALA A 20 -49.08 -32.62 17.89
CA ALA A 20 -48.49 -31.30 17.91
C ALA A 20 -47.42 -31.25 16.80
N THR A 21 -47.83 -30.95 15.58
CA THR A 21 -46.91 -30.60 14.50
C THR A 21 -46.20 -29.33 14.91
N VAL A 22 -44.96 -29.43 15.36
CA VAL A 22 -44.03 -28.30 15.39
C VAL A 22 -43.93 -27.83 13.94
N ALA A 23 -44.66 -26.78 13.59
CA ALA A 23 -44.60 -26.19 12.28
C ALA A 23 -43.16 -25.74 12.04
N ALA A 24 -42.41 -26.51 11.25
CA ALA A 24 -41.08 -26.15 10.80
C ALA A 24 -41.19 -24.76 10.16
N ARG A 25 -40.62 -23.76 10.83
CA ARG A 25 -40.65 -22.35 10.42
C ARG A 25 -39.97 -22.27 9.05
N ARG A 26 -40.74 -22.37 7.97
CA ARG A 26 -40.23 -22.34 6.59
C ARG A 26 -39.52 -20.99 6.44
N LYS A 27 -38.18 -20.99 6.38
CA LYS A 27 -37.41 -19.79 6.02
C LYS A 27 -38.07 -19.21 4.77
N PRO A 28 -38.44 -17.91 4.76
CA PRO A 28 -39.20 -17.37 3.65
C PRO A 28 -38.37 -17.55 2.40
N ARG A 29 -38.85 -18.36 1.44
CA ARG A 29 -38.12 -18.72 0.21
C ARG A 29 -37.50 -17.49 -0.48
N LYS A 30 -38.16 -16.33 -0.38
CA LYS A 30 -37.69 -15.03 -0.85
C LYS A 30 -36.38 -14.56 -0.20
N LEU A 31 -36.20 -14.77 1.11
CA LEU A 31 -34.96 -14.45 1.83
C LEU A 31 -33.81 -15.37 1.43
N VAL A 32 -34.08 -16.66 1.24
CA VAL A 32 -33.05 -17.61 0.76
C VAL A 32 -32.60 -17.23 -0.64
N VAL A 33 -33.54 -16.95 -1.56
CA VAL A 33 -33.22 -16.49 -2.92
C VAL A 33 -32.46 -15.17 -2.91
N ALA A 34 -32.85 -14.20 -2.07
CA ALA A 34 -32.15 -12.92 -1.95
C ALA A 34 -30.71 -13.08 -1.42
N LEU A 35 -30.50 -13.94 -0.41
CA LEU A 35 -29.18 -14.24 0.12
C LEU A 35 -28.32 -15.00 -0.88
N THR A 36 -28.89 -15.94 -1.64
CA THR A 36 -28.17 -16.64 -2.71
C THR A 36 -27.79 -15.68 -3.85
N ALA A 37 -28.70 -14.80 -4.26
CA ALA A 37 -28.41 -13.79 -5.29
C ALA A 37 -27.32 -12.81 -4.83
N LEU A 38 -27.36 -12.37 -3.56
CA LEU A 38 -26.32 -11.54 -2.97
C LEU A 38 -24.98 -12.27 -2.91
N ALA A 39 -24.96 -13.55 -2.49
CA ALA A 39 -23.74 -14.34 -2.47
C ALA A 39 -23.15 -14.51 -3.87
N ILE A 40 -23.97 -14.80 -4.89
CA ILE A 40 -23.53 -14.88 -6.29
C ILE A 40 -22.97 -13.52 -6.75
N LEU A 41 -23.65 -12.41 -6.45
CA LEU A 41 -23.16 -11.07 -6.78
C LEU A 41 -21.80 -10.80 -6.13
N LEU A 42 -21.64 -11.10 -4.84
CA LEU A 42 -20.37 -10.94 -4.13
C LEU A 42 -19.26 -11.83 -4.73
N CYS A 43 -19.58 -13.07 -5.14
CA CYS A 43 -18.63 -13.94 -5.83
C CYS A 43 -18.22 -13.37 -7.20
N VAL A 44 -19.17 -12.81 -7.97
CA VAL A 44 -18.87 -12.16 -9.25
C VAL A 44 -18.03 -10.90 -9.06
N LEU A 45 -18.35 -10.07 -8.07
CA LEU A 45 -17.57 -8.88 -7.73
C LEU A 45 -16.16 -9.24 -7.25
N ALA A 46 -16.03 -10.28 -6.42
CA ALA A 46 -14.74 -10.80 -6.00
C ALA A 46 -13.93 -11.32 -7.20
N ALA A 47 -14.54 -12.12 -8.08
CA ALA A 47 -13.87 -12.64 -9.28
C ALA A 47 -13.43 -11.49 -10.22
N ALA A 48 -14.25 -10.47 -10.40
CA ALA A 48 -13.91 -9.28 -11.18
C ALA A 48 -12.78 -8.47 -10.53
N PHE A 49 -12.82 -8.29 -9.20
CA PHE A 49 -11.75 -7.65 -8.45
C PHE A 49 -10.44 -8.44 -8.58
N PHE A 50 -10.45 -9.77 -8.41
CA PHE A 50 -9.27 -10.61 -8.58
C PHE A 50 -8.72 -10.56 -9.99
N ALA A 51 -9.57 -10.60 -11.02
CA ALA A 51 -9.13 -10.45 -12.40
C ALA A 51 -8.47 -9.08 -12.65
N TYR A 52 -9.07 -7.99 -12.16
CA TYR A 52 -8.53 -6.64 -12.30
C TYR A 52 -7.24 -6.42 -11.50
N ALA A 53 -7.17 -6.94 -10.28
CA ALA A 53 -5.99 -6.85 -9.43
C ALA A 53 -4.83 -7.73 -9.93
N SER A 54 -5.14 -8.83 -10.64
CA SER A 54 -4.13 -9.70 -11.23
C SER A 54 -3.45 -9.12 -12.46
N ASP A 55 -4.11 -8.21 -13.17
CA ASP A 55 -3.48 -7.40 -14.21
C ASP A 55 -2.58 -6.37 -13.52
N SER A 56 -1.26 -6.49 -13.64
CA SER A 56 -0.30 -5.64 -12.92
C SER A 56 0.82 -5.18 -13.84
N TYR A 57 1.43 -4.05 -13.50
CA TYR A 57 2.69 -3.60 -14.07
C TYR A 57 3.82 -4.44 -13.49
N HIS A 58 4.54 -5.13 -14.37
CA HIS A 58 5.60 -6.07 -14.00
C HIS A 58 6.98 -5.44 -14.13
N ASP A 59 7.94 -5.95 -13.37
CA ASP A 59 9.35 -5.62 -13.55
C ASP A 59 9.80 -6.02 -14.96
N LEU A 60 10.39 -5.06 -15.68
CA LEU A 60 10.93 -5.28 -17.03
C LEU A 60 12.29 -5.98 -17.02
N ASP A 61 12.96 -6.11 -15.87
CA ASP A 61 14.17 -6.90 -15.73
C ASP A 61 13.88 -8.40 -15.64
N ALA A 62 13.52 -9.00 -16.78
CA ALA A 62 13.19 -10.42 -16.92
C ALA A 62 14.30 -11.40 -16.48
N HIS A 63 15.51 -10.90 -16.21
CA HIS A 63 16.65 -11.68 -15.75
C HIS A 63 17.02 -11.42 -14.28
N HIS A 64 16.27 -10.58 -13.57
CA HIS A 64 16.49 -10.22 -12.17
C HIS A 64 17.95 -9.79 -11.87
N ARG A 65 18.60 -9.14 -12.84
CA ARG A 65 19.95 -8.59 -12.69
C ARG A 65 20.03 -7.57 -11.57
N ASN A 66 18.96 -6.79 -11.39
CA ASN A 66 18.86 -5.86 -10.27
C ASN A 66 18.75 -6.57 -8.92
N LEU A 67 18.41 -7.86 -8.87
CA LEU A 67 18.36 -8.65 -7.63
C LEU A 67 19.67 -9.40 -7.35
N ALA A 68 20.66 -9.31 -8.24
CA ALA A 68 21.95 -9.96 -8.03
C ALA A 68 22.80 -9.17 -7.02
N SER A 69 23.24 -9.84 -5.96
CA SER A 69 24.20 -9.30 -5.01
C SER A 69 25.58 -9.12 -5.66
N THR A 70 26.28 -8.06 -5.28
CA THR A 70 27.71 -7.86 -5.58
C THR A 70 28.52 -7.88 -4.28
N GLU A 71 29.85 -7.88 -4.37
CA GLU A 71 30.72 -7.82 -3.18
C GLU A 71 30.49 -6.57 -2.32
N THR A 72 30.07 -5.47 -2.95
CA THR A 72 29.89 -4.17 -2.30
C THR A 72 28.42 -3.76 -2.10
N LEU A 73 27.48 -4.51 -2.69
CA LEU A 73 26.05 -4.24 -2.60
C LEU A 73 25.30 -5.57 -2.40
N PRO A 74 25.12 -6.00 -1.15
CA PRO A 74 24.34 -7.20 -0.86
C PRO A 74 22.85 -6.94 -1.14
N VAL A 75 22.18 -7.94 -1.72
CA VAL A 75 20.74 -7.99 -1.91
C VAL A 75 20.19 -9.19 -1.15
N GLN A 76 19.16 -8.95 -0.33
CA GLN A 76 18.50 -9.97 0.48
C GLN A 76 17.03 -10.05 0.09
N GLN A 77 16.54 -11.26 -0.17
CA GLN A 77 15.12 -11.52 -0.43
C GLN A 77 14.50 -12.07 0.87
N GLY A 78 13.65 -11.26 1.50
CA GLY A 78 12.84 -11.67 2.64
C GLY A 78 11.50 -12.24 2.18
N ASP A 79 10.65 -12.64 3.14
CA ASP A 79 9.36 -13.27 2.83
C ASP A 79 8.41 -12.35 2.05
N ASN A 80 8.47 -11.03 2.31
CA ASN A 80 7.60 -10.02 1.69
C ASN A 80 8.35 -8.71 1.41
N HIS A 81 9.66 -8.78 1.17
CA HIS A 81 10.45 -7.58 0.85
C HIS A 81 11.76 -7.93 0.12
N LEU A 82 12.34 -6.95 -0.56
CA LEU A 82 13.70 -6.99 -1.09
C LEU A 82 14.51 -5.90 -0.40
N ALA A 83 15.62 -6.27 0.22
CA ALA A 83 16.53 -5.35 0.90
C ALA A 83 17.85 -5.23 0.13
N PHE A 84 18.34 -4.00 0.01
CA PHE A 84 19.53 -3.62 -0.74
C PHE A 84 20.46 -2.80 0.15
N GLY A 85 21.72 -3.20 0.26
CA GLY A 85 22.71 -2.51 1.09
C GLY A 85 22.98 -3.19 2.44
N ASP A 86 23.83 -2.56 3.25
CA ASP A 86 24.30 -3.10 4.52
C ASP A 86 23.13 -3.21 5.54
N PRO A 87 22.83 -4.40 6.09
CA PRO A 87 21.81 -4.56 7.13
C PRO A 87 22.11 -3.77 8.42
N ASN A 88 23.33 -3.27 8.59
CA ASN A 88 23.75 -2.41 9.70
C ASN A 88 23.92 -0.94 9.30
N ALA A 89 23.33 -0.51 8.18
CA ALA A 89 23.41 0.87 7.74
C ALA A 89 22.87 1.83 8.82
N ALA A 90 23.48 3.00 8.96
CA ALA A 90 23.03 4.01 9.91
C ALA A 90 21.59 4.48 9.62
N VAL A 91 21.20 4.49 8.33
CA VAL A 91 19.88 4.93 7.88
C VAL A 91 19.29 3.87 6.96
N GLY A 92 18.06 3.45 7.26
CA GLY A 92 17.25 2.60 6.41
C GLY A 92 16.09 3.37 5.78
N LEU A 93 15.62 2.90 4.62
CA LEU A 93 14.44 3.42 3.94
C LEU A 93 13.52 2.28 3.51
N VAL A 94 12.32 2.22 4.09
CA VAL A 94 11.27 1.29 3.66
C VAL A 94 10.41 1.94 2.59
N PHE A 95 10.29 1.30 1.43
CA PHE A 95 9.64 1.83 0.24
C PHE A 95 8.39 1.06 -0.15
N TYR A 96 7.29 1.79 -0.34
CA TYR A 96 5.96 1.26 -0.61
C TYR A 96 5.67 1.42 -2.11
N PRO A 97 5.46 0.31 -2.85
CA PRO A 97 5.25 0.37 -4.28
C PRO A 97 3.91 1.03 -4.66
N GLY A 98 3.87 1.57 -5.87
CA GLY A 98 2.65 2.10 -6.49
C GLY A 98 1.57 1.05 -6.73
N ALA A 99 0.32 1.51 -6.89
CA ALA A 99 -0.83 0.63 -7.13
C ALA A 99 -0.63 -0.24 -8.37
N LYS A 100 -0.87 -1.54 -8.23
CA LYS A 100 -0.72 -2.55 -9.29
C LYS A 100 0.72 -2.69 -9.82
N VAL A 101 1.74 -2.14 -9.17
CA VAL A 101 3.13 -2.28 -9.60
C VAL A 101 3.82 -3.37 -8.78
N GLU A 102 4.47 -4.30 -9.47
CA GLU A 102 5.31 -5.31 -8.84
C GLU A 102 6.48 -4.63 -8.11
N TYR A 103 6.64 -4.97 -6.83
CA TYR A 103 7.65 -4.40 -5.93
C TYR A 103 9.10 -4.49 -6.47
N SER A 104 9.43 -5.57 -7.18
CA SER A 104 10.74 -5.76 -7.85
C SER A 104 11.05 -4.68 -8.89
N ALA A 105 10.05 -4.04 -9.49
CA ALA A 105 10.26 -2.96 -10.45
C ALA A 105 10.96 -1.73 -9.84
N TYR A 106 10.97 -1.59 -8.51
CA TYR A 106 11.70 -0.52 -7.82
C TYR A 106 13.14 -0.91 -7.46
N ALA A 107 13.58 -2.13 -7.76
CA ALA A 107 14.93 -2.60 -7.44
C ALA A 107 16.04 -1.66 -7.96
N PRO A 108 15.99 -1.09 -9.18
CA PRO A 108 16.98 -0.11 -9.61
C PRO A 108 17.12 1.10 -8.66
N LEU A 109 15.99 1.70 -8.26
CA LEU A 109 16.01 2.82 -7.32
C LEU A 109 16.55 2.40 -5.95
N MET A 110 16.17 1.21 -5.47
CA MET A 110 16.70 0.69 -4.19
C MET A 110 18.21 0.45 -4.26
N ARG A 111 18.74 -0.01 -5.40
CA ARG A 111 20.20 -0.12 -5.61
C ARG A 111 20.87 1.24 -5.60
N ASP A 112 20.32 2.23 -6.30
CA ASP A 112 20.87 3.59 -6.31
C ASP A 112 20.93 4.18 -4.89
N LEU A 113 19.91 3.95 -4.07
CA LEU A 113 19.92 4.33 -2.66
C LEU A 113 20.95 3.52 -1.85
N ALA A 114 21.05 2.22 -2.07
CA ALA A 114 22.05 1.39 -1.39
C ALA A 114 23.50 1.84 -1.68
N GLU A 115 23.78 2.25 -2.91
CA GLU A 115 25.08 2.83 -3.29
C GLU A 115 25.39 4.14 -2.55
N ARG A 116 24.36 4.85 -2.07
CA ARG A 116 24.47 6.05 -1.24
C ARG A 116 24.50 5.74 0.27
N SER A 117 24.74 4.47 0.63
CA SER A 117 24.91 3.95 1.99
C SER A 117 23.63 3.84 2.83
N TYR A 118 22.46 3.72 2.18
CA TYR A 118 21.21 3.37 2.85
C TYR A 118 21.00 1.85 2.86
N LEU A 119 20.29 1.34 3.88
CA LEU A 119 19.57 0.08 3.71
C LEU A 119 18.23 0.39 3.04
N ALA A 120 18.14 0.18 1.73
CA ALA A 120 16.92 0.44 0.97
C ALA A 120 16.09 -0.84 0.85
N VAL A 121 14.84 -0.81 1.30
CA VAL A 121 13.98 -1.99 1.35
C VAL A 121 12.65 -1.71 0.66
N VAL A 122 12.33 -2.43 -0.40
CA VAL A 122 10.99 -2.36 -1.02
C VAL A 122 10.11 -3.51 -0.53
N VAL A 123 8.92 -3.18 -0.05
CA VAL A 123 7.97 -4.19 0.48
C VAL A 123 7.05 -4.73 -0.61
N GLN A 124 6.76 -6.02 -0.53
CA GLN A 124 5.73 -6.68 -1.32
C GLN A 124 4.38 -6.43 -0.66
N MET A 125 3.48 -5.75 -1.38
CA MET A 125 2.13 -5.47 -0.89
C MET A 125 1.14 -6.54 -1.35
N PRO A 126 0.16 -6.92 -0.51
CA PRO A 126 -0.91 -7.82 -0.93
C PRO A 126 -1.63 -7.27 -2.17
N PHE A 127 -1.72 -8.09 -3.22
CA PHE A 127 -2.32 -7.71 -4.51
C PHE A 127 -1.69 -6.47 -5.19
N ASN A 128 -0.44 -6.10 -4.84
CA ASN A 128 0.22 -4.88 -5.30
C ASN A 128 -0.52 -3.58 -4.89
N PHE A 129 -1.22 -3.59 -3.74
CA PHE A 129 -1.87 -2.40 -3.20
C PHE A 129 -1.46 -2.14 -1.75
N ALA A 130 -0.80 -1.01 -1.52
CA ALA A 130 -0.28 -0.63 -0.21
C ALA A 130 -1.35 -0.46 0.88
N PHE A 131 -2.61 -0.20 0.52
CA PHE A 131 -3.68 -0.04 1.50
C PHE A 131 -4.00 -1.33 2.28
N PHE A 132 -3.63 -2.51 1.75
CA PHE A 132 -3.84 -3.78 2.44
C PHE A 132 -2.83 -4.05 3.55
N ASP A 133 -1.72 -3.30 3.58
CA ASP A 133 -0.64 -3.54 4.54
C ASP A 133 0.14 -2.25 4.84
N ILE A 134 -0.58 -1.26 5.37
CA ILE A 134 -0.01 0.05 5.75
C ILE A 134 1.12 -0.11 6.77
N ASN A 135 1.12 -1.18 7.56
CA ASN A 135 2.13 -1.44 8.60
C ASN A 135 3.27 -2.36 8.13
N ALA A 136 3.44 -2.56 6.82
CA ALA A 136 4.49 -3.43 6.28
C ALA A 136 5.90 -3.04 6.75
N ALA A 137 6.13 -1.75 7.01
CA ALA A 137 7.41 -1.24 7.51
C ALA A 137 7.77 -1.75 8.91
N ASP A 138 6.80 -2.08 9.76
CA ASP A 138 7.09 -2.62 11.10
C ASP A 138 7.86 -3.94 11.02
N ARG A 139 7.47 -4.81 10.09
CA ARG A 139 8.16 -6.10 9.88
C ARG A 139 9.58 -5.90 9.37
N VAL A 140 9.78 -4.99 8.41
CA VAL A 140 11.12 -4.67 7.91
C VAL A 140 12.02 -4.13 9.02
N ARG A 141 11.51 -3.20 9.83
CA ARG A 141 12.27 -2.63 10.95
C ARG A 141 12.63 -3.69 12.00
N ALA A 142 11.76 -4.68 12.20
CA ALA A 142 12.03 -5.81 13.09
C ALA A 142 13.07 -6.79 12.52
N ASP A 143 13.09 -6.97 11.19
CA ASP A 143 14.06 -7.84 10.50
C ASP A 143 15.48 -7.25 10.46
N PHE A 144 15.60 -5.92 10.57
CA PHE A 144 16.88 -5.18 10.57
C PHE A 144 17.05 -4.31 11.83
N PRO A 145 17.22 -4.91 13.02
CA PRO A 145 17.25 -4.20 14.30
C PRO A 145 18.50 -3.32 14.51
N ASP A 146 19.55 -3.53 13.71
CA ASP A 146 20.82 -2.80 13.83
C ASP A 146 20.83 -1.48 13.02
N VAL A 147 19.76 -1.19 12.27
CA VAL A 147 19.60 0.09 11.58
C VAL A 147 19.27 1.19 12.59
N GLY A 148 20.05 2.27 12.57
CA GLY A 148 19.97 3.36 13.55
C GLY A 148 18.70 4.21 13.43
N ALA A 149 18.39 4.66 12.23
CA ALA A 149 17.24 5.53 11.95
C ALA A 149 16.50 5.09 10.68
N TRP A 150 15.18 5.24 10.68
CA TRP A 150 14.33 4.81 9.58
C TRP A 150 13.64 5.96 8.87
N TRP A 151 13.56 5.83 7.56
CA TRP A 151 12.66 6.57 6.70
C TRP A 151 11.63 5.63 6.12
N VAL A 152 10.44 6.15 5.88
CA VAL A 152 9.42 5.47 5.08
C VAL A 152 9.18 6.29 3.82
N GLY A 153 8.87 5.64 2.72
CA GLY A 153 8.47 6.33 1.52
C GLY A 153 7.69 5.47 0.58
N GLY A 154 7.24 6.05 -0.52
CA GLY A 154 6.55 5.28 -1.53
C GLY A 154 6.23 6.07 -2.78
N HIS A 155 5.80 5.32 -3.79
CA HIS A 155 5.37 5.86 -5.07
C HIS A 155 3.84 5.91 -5.17
N SER A 156 3.29 7.02 -5.65
CA SER A 156 1.85 7.15 -5.96
C SER A 156 0.98 6.75 -4.75
N LEU A 157 0.06 5.79 -4.90
CA LEU A 157 -0.72 5.22 -3.79
C LEU A 157 0.16 4.74 -2.62
N GLY A 158 1.30 4.11 -2.91
CA GLY A 158 2.26 3.66 -1.90
C GLY A 158 2.80 4.80 -1.06
N GLY A 159 3.07 5.96 -1.69
CA GLY A 159 3.51 7.17 -0.99
C GLY A 159 2.45 7.72 -0.04
N SER A 160 1.18 7.75 -0.46
CA SER A 160 0.09 8.15 0.45
C SER A 160 -0.08 7.20 1.63
N MET A 161 0.13 5.89 1.45
CA MET A 161 0.08 4.93 2.56
C MET A 161 1.32 5.03 3.46
N ALA A 162 2.50 5.29 2.90
CA ALA A 162 3.70 5.61 3.66
C ALA A 162 3.53 6.87 4.52
N ALA A 163 2.84 7.90 4.00
CA ALA A 163 2.52 9.09 4.78
C ALA A 163 1.58 8.79 5.95
N GLN A 164 0.57 7.94 5.75
CA GLN A 164 -0.30 7.49 6.82
C GLN A 164 0.48 6.72 7.90
N TYR A 165 1.33 5.77 7.48
CA TYR A 165 2.22 5.06 8.39
C TYR A 165 3.13 6.03 9.17
N ALA A 166 3.68 7.04 8.50
CA ALA A 166 4.55 8.03 9.14
C ALA A 166 3.84 8.84 10.23
N VAL A 167 2.57 9.23 10.01
CA VAL A 167 1.76 9.91 11.04
C VAL A 167 1.59 9.01 12.26
N ASP A 168 1.25 7.74 12.03
CA ASP A 168 0.96 6.79 13.12
C ASP A 168 2.21 6.44 13.94
N HIS A 169 3.41 6.62 13.36
CA HIS A 169 4.71 6.27 13.97
C HIS A 169 5.60 7.46 14.30
N ALA A 170 5.15 8.70 14.10
CA ALA A 170 5.94 9.90 14.33
C ALA A 170 6.46 10.06 15.77
N GLY A 171 5.86 9.34 16.74
CA GLY A 171 6.23 9.38 18.16
C GLY A 171 7.08 8.19 18.65
N ASP A 172 7.46 7.24 17.78
CA ASP A 172 8.17 6.02 18.22
C ASP A 172 9.68 6.21 18.44
N GLY A 173 10.23 7.36 18.04
CA GLY A 173 11.61 7.77 18.27
C GLY A 173 12.65 7.15 17.34
N THR A 174 12.23 6.36 16.35
CA THR A 174 13.15 5.71 15.39
C THR A 174 12.76 5.95 13.92
N LEU A 175 11.61 6.57 13.67
CA LEU A 175 11.24 7.13 12.37
C LEU A 175 11.69 8.60 12.27
N ASP A 176 12.51 8.91 11.28
CA ASP A 176 13.13 10.22 11.08
C ASP A 176 12.57 11.00 9.89
N GLY A 177 11.86 10.34 8.97
CA GLY A 177 11.23 11.05 7.87
C GLY A 177 10.44 10.25 6.85
N LEU A 178 9.89 11.00 5.89
CA LEU A 178 9.00 10.56 4.82
C LEU A 178 9.57 10.94 3.43
N VAL A 179 9.50 10.01 2.48
CA VAL A 179 9.79 10.25 1.06
C VAL A 179 8.55 10.00 0.20
N LEU A 180 8.11 11.00 -0.55
CA LEU A 180 6.94 10.92 -1.44
C LEU A 180 7.37 11.01 -2.89
N LEU A 181 7.19 9.95 -3.68
CA LEU A 181 7.47 9.96 -5.12
C LEU A 181 6.14 9.99 -5.88
N GLY A 182 5.95 10.98 -6.76
CA GLY A 182 4.72 11.10 -7.56
C GLY A 182 3.46 11.10 -6.70
N SER A 183 3.51 11.62 -5.47
CA SER A 183 2.44 11.51 -4.48
C SER A 183 2.42 12.70 -3.53
N TYR A 184 1.40 12.78 -2.69
CA TYR A 184 1.24 13.78 -1.64
C TYR A 184 0.68 13.11 -0.38
N SER A 185 0.93 13.72 0.78
CA SER A 185 0.27 13.32 2.02
C SER A 185 -1.19 13.81 2.03
N ALA A 186 -2.11 12.97 2.48
CA ALA A 186 -3.46 13.38 2.88
C ALA A 186 -3.60 13.44 4.41
N SER A 187 -2.56 13.07 5.13
CA SER A 187 -2.50 13.01 6.59
C SER A 187 -1.61 14.15 7.12
N ASP A 188 -2.01 14.76 8.24
CA ASP A 188 -1.33 15.94 8.78
C ASP A 188 -0.07 15.53 9.57
N LEU A 189 1.09 15.82 8.98
CA LEU A 189 2.43 15.64 9.56
C LEU A 189 3.03 16.97 10.03
N SER A 190 2.33 18.10 9.87
CA SER A 190 2.85 19.46 10.06
C SER A 190 3.35 19.74 11.48
N SER A 191 2.81 19.02 12.47
CA SER A 191 3.17 19.11 13.88
C SER A 191 4.26 18.12 14.31
N THR A 192 4.70 17.23 13.42
CA THR A 192 5.74 16.25 13.72
C THR A 192 7.14 16.86 13.55
N ASN A 193 8.14 16.22 14.13
CA ASN A 193 9.55 16.58 13.93
C ASN A 193 10.19 15.83 12.75
N LEU A 194 9.43 15.05 11.99
CA LEU A 194 9.92 14.25 10.86
C LEU A 194 10.49 15.14 9.76
N GLY A 195 11.46 14.62 9.01
CA GLY A 195 11.82 15.18 7.70
C GLY A 195 10.82 14.75 6.64
N ALA A 196 10.64 15.53 5.58
CA ALA A 196 9.86 15.12 4.43
C ALA A 196 10.42 15.65 3.11
N ILE A 197 10.53 14.80 2.11
CA ILE A 197 10.84 15.22 0.74
C ILE A 197 9.80 14.65 -0.22
N SER A 198 9.24 15.52 -1.06
CA SER A 198 8.35 15.15 -2.15
C SER A 198 9.08 15.34 -3.47
N LEU A 199 9.04 14.34 -4.35
CA LEU A 199 9.65 14.39 -5.67
C LEU A 199 8.62 14.00 -6.73
N TYR A 200 8.68 14.63 -7.89
CA TYR A 200 7.81 14.32 -9.03
C TYR A 200 8.52 14.64 -10.34
N GLY A 201 8.10 14.03 -11.46
CA GLY A 201 8.62 14.37 -12.79
C GLY A 201 7.90 15.57 -13.43
N SER A 202 8.58 16.44 -14.18
CA SER A 202 7.94 17.61 -14.84
C SER A 202 6.88 17.19 -15.89
N ASN A 203 7.01 15.99 -16.46
CA ASN A 203 6.03 15.38 -17.38
C ASN A 203 5.06 14.41 -16.69
N ASP A 204 5.02 14.36 -15.35
CA ASP A 204 4.05 13.53 -14.62
C ASP A 204 2.62 14.10 -14.80
N GLN A 205 1.77 13.32 -15.46
CA GLN A 205 0.36 13.64 -15.72
C GLN A 205 -0.62 12.86 -14.83
N VAL A 206 -0.12 11.95 -14.00
CA VAL A 206 -0.92 11.15 -13.07
C VAL A 206 -1.07 11.87 -11.73
N LEU A 207 -0.01 12.52 -11.27
CA LEU A 207 0.00 13.29 -10.03
C LEU A 207 -0.93 14.50 -10.13
N ASN A 208 -1.91 14.55 -9.23
CA ASN A 208 -2.78 15.71 -9.10
C ASN A 208 -2.00 16.89 -8.48
N ARG A 209 -1.56 17.82 -9.34
CA ARG A 209 -0.78 19.01 -8.97
C ARG A 209 -1.50 19.94 -8.01
N ALA A 210 -2.79 20.15 -8.22
CA ALA A 210 -3.59 20.98 -7.31
C ALA A 210 -3.62 20.35 -5.91
N LYS A 211 -3.75 19.02 -5.80
CA LYS A 211 -3.69 18.33 -4.51
C LYS A 211 -2.31 18.33 -3.87
N LEU A 212 -1.24 18.26 -4.66
CA LEU A 212 0.12 18.43 -4.14
C LEU A 212 0.28 19.81 -3.50
N GLU A 213 -0.16 20.87 -4.17
CA GLU A 213 -0.10 22.25 -3.67
C GLU A 213 -1.01 22.47 -2.47
N ASP A 214 -2.28 22.07 -2.56
CA ASP A 214 -3.28 22.20 -1.48
C ASP A 214 -2.85 21.50 -0.19
N ASN A 215 -2.08 20.42 -0.29
CA ASN A 215 -1.65 19.60 0.84
C ASN A 215 -0.19 19.87 1.27
N ALA A 216 0.50 20.84 0.67
CA ALA A 216 1.89 21.14 1.01
C ALA A 216 2.06 21.50 2.49
N ASP A 217 1.07 22.23 3.06
CA ASP A 217 1.05 22.62 4.48
C ASP A 217 0.79 21.44 5.44
N LEU A 218 0.43 20.26 4.94
CA LEU A 218 0.33 19.04 5.75
C LEU A 218 1.69 18.41 6.04
N LEU A 219 2.75 18.83 5.35
CA LEU A 219 4.09 18.30 5.58
C LEU A 219 4.80 19.03 6.75
N PRO A 220 5.76 18.37 7.42
CA PRO A 220 6.54 18.98 8.50
C PRO A 220 7.30 20.23 8.02
N LYS A 221 7.66 21.09 8.97
CA LYS A 221 8.54 22.24 8.68
C LYS A 221 9.88 21.77 8.11
N GLY A 222 10.34 22.46 7.07
CA GLY A 222 11.58 22.09 6.38
C GLY A 222 11.40 20.93 5.39
N ALA A 223 10.16 20.59 5.03
CA ALA A 223 9.90 19.72 3.90
C ALA A 223 10.38 20.35 2.58
N GLU A 224 10.96 19.54 1.70
CA GLU A 224 11.36 19.94 0.35
C GLU A 224 10.43 19.33 -0.71
N THR A 225 10.11 20.10 -1.75
CA THR A 225 9.45 19.59 -2.95
C THR A 225 10.38 19.80 -4.15
N VAL A 226 10.67 18.72 -4.88
CA VAL A 226 11.63 18.70 -5.99
C VAL A 226 10.94 18.24 -7.27
N GLU A 227 11.05 19.04 -8.32
CA GLU A 227 10.67 18.66 -9.67
C GLU A 227 11.89 18.06 -10.40
N ILE A 228 11.73 16.86 -10.96
CA ILE A 228 12.71 16.19 -11.81
C ILE A 228 12.38 16.55 -13.25
N GLU A 229 13.18 17.45 -13.82
CA GLU A 229 13.01 17.91 -15.20
C GLU A 229 13.10 16.73 -16.18
N GLY A 230 12.11 16.63 -17.06
CA GLY A 230 11.97 15.57 -18.04
C GLY A 230 11.48 14.23 -17.51
N GLY A 231 11.35 14.05 -16.19
CA GLY A 231 10.81 12.84 -15.59
C GLY A 231 9.29 12.73 -15.74
N ASN A 232 8.73 11.52 -15.60
CA ASN A 232 7.28 11.28 -15.56
C ASN A 232 6.88 10.48 -14.30
N HIS A 233 5.61 10.08 -14.16
CA HIS A 233 5.15 9.30 -13.00
C HIS A 233 5.81 7.91 -12.97
N ALA A 234 5.80 7.21 -14.10
CA ALA A 234 6.24 5.82 -14.16
C ALA A 234 7.76 5.65 -14.00
N GLY A 235 8.55 6.69 -14.29
CA GLY A 235 10.01 6.66 -14.28
C GLY A 235 10.64 6.35 -12.92
N PHE A 236 9.88 6.45 -11.81
CA PHE A 236 10.35 6.02 -10.49
C PHE A 236 10.55 4.49 -10.36
N GLY A 237 9.96 3.71 -11.27
CA GLY A 237 10.16 2.25 -11.35
C GLY A 237 10.52 1.78 -12.76
N ALA A 238 10.93 0.51 -12.87
CA ALA A 238 11.30 -0.15 -14.12
C ALA A 238 10.18 -1.04 -14.66
N TYR A 239 8.95 -0.51 -14.72
CA TYR A 239 7.76 -1.24 -15.19
C TYR A 239 7.19 -0.73 -16.52
N GLY A 240 7.85 0.26 -17.13
CA GLY A 240 7.48 0.83 -18.42
C GLY A 240 6.37 1.88 -18.35
N PRO A 241 5.82 2.31 -19.50
CA PRO A 241 4.82 3.37 -19.56
C PRO A 241 3.53 3.04 -18.82
N GLN A 242 2.99 4.01 -18.09
CA GLN A 242 1.72 3.92 -17.39
C GLN A 242 0.59 4.60 -18.17
N SER A 243 -0.61 4.04 -18.11
CA SER A 243 -1.78 4.67 -18.74
C SER A 243 -2.13 5.99 -18.04
N GLY A 244 -2.32 7.05 -18.82
CA GLY A 244 -2.66 8.39 -18.30
C GLY A 244 -1.46 9.20 -17.78
N ASP A 245 -0.25 8.66 -17.88
CA ASP A 245 0.98 9.40 -17.60
C ASP A 245 1.50 10.14 -18.84
N GLY A 246 2.37 11.12 -18.64
CA GLY A 246 3.08 11.80 -19.71
C GLY A 246 4.30 11.00 -20.19
N GLU A 247 4.83 11.38 -21.35
CA GLU A 247 6.07 10.81 -21.88
C GLU A 247 7.29 11.47 -21.21
N ALA A 248 8.16 10.67 -20.60
CA ALA A 248 9.44 11.17 -20.09
C ALA A 248 10.38 11.55 -21.24
N SER A 249 11.14 12.64 -21.05
CA SER A 249 12.24 13.02 -21.94
C SER A 249 13.61 12.55 -21.45
N ILE A 250 13.68 11.97 -20.25
CA ILE A 250 14.86 11.28 -19.70
C ILE A 250 14.59 9.79 -19.54
N THR A 251 15.65 9.00 -19.38
CA THR A 251 15.50 7.55 -19.16
C THR A 251 15.03 7.25 -17.73
N PRO A 252 14.38 6.10 -17.48
CA PRO A 252 14.04 5.69 -16.11
C PRO A 252 15.26 5.63 -15.19
N ALA A 253 16.39 5.10 -15.67
CA ALA A 253 17.63 5.03 -14.90
C ALA A 253 18.16 6.43 -14.51
N GLU A 254 18.04 7.41 -15.41
CA GLU A 254 18.42 8.79 -15.13
C GLU A 254 17.48 9.43 -14.10
N GLN A 255 16.16 9.22 -14.22
CA GLN A 255 15.19 9.68 -13.23
C GLN A 255 15.42 9.04 -11.85
N GLN A 256 15.71 7.75 -11.79
CA GLN A 256 15.96 7.00 -10.55
C GLN A 256 17.24 7.49 -9.86
N SER A 257 18.30 7.72 -10.62
CA SER A 257 19.55 8.27 -10.07
C SER A 257 19.35 9.69 -9.53
N GLN A 258 18.67 10.58 -10.27
CA GLN A 258 18.32 11.92 -9.80
C GLN A 258 17.43 11.88 -8.54
N THR A 259 16.51 10.92 -8.48
CA THR A 259 15.66 10.69 -7.30
C THR A 259 16.51 10.31 -6.08
N ALA A 260 17.43 9.35 -6.25
CA ALA A 260 18.31 8.90 -5.18
C ALA A 260 19.26 10.01 -4.71
N ASP A 261 19.79 10.83 -5.62
CA ASP A 261 20.62 12.00 -5.29
C ASP A 261 19.85 13.06 -4.49
N ALA A 262 18.62 13.36 -4.90
CA ALA A 262 17.80 14.34 -4.20
C ALA A 262 17.41 13.88 -2.80
N ILE A 263 17.06 12.59 -2.64
CA ILE A 263 16.81 11.97 -1.33
C ILE A 263 18.07 12.03 -0.47
N ASP A 264 19.22 11.59 -0.99
CA ASP A 264 20.47 11.56 -0.23
C ASP A 264 20.91 12.96 0.23
N ARG A 265 20.84 13.95 -0.67
CA ARG A 265 21.13 15.34 -0.35
C ARG A 265 20.27 15.84 0.81
N TYR A 266 18.96 15.60 0.76
CA TYR A 266 18.02 16.06 1.78
C TYR A 266 18.29 15.38 3.12
N ILE A 267 18.43 14.05 3.14
CA ILE A 267 18.68 13.28 4.35
C ILE A 267 20.02 13.68 4.98
N ARG A 268 21.09 13.82 4.20
CA ARG A 268 22.41 14.25 4.70
C ARG A 268 22.37 15.67 5.26
N ALA A 269 21.72 16.61 4.58
CA ALA A 269 21.58 17.98 5.06
C ALA A 269 20.88 17.98 6.43
N ARG A 270 19.82 17.18 6.58
CA ARG A 270 19.09 17.05 7.84
C ARG A 270 19.95 16.52 8.98
N TYR A 271 20.74 15.48 8.77
CA TYR A 271 21.64 14.96 9.82
C TYR A 271 22.87 15.86 10.07
N ALA A 272 23.20 16.77 9.16
CA ALA A 272 24.26 17.76 9.37
C ALA A 272 23.79 18.96 10.22
N GLU A 273 22.48 19.18 10.37
CA GLU A 273 21.92 20.28 11.15
C GLU A 273 22.09 20.04 12.67
N PRO A 274 22.81 20.92 13.40
CA PRO A 274 23.09 20.74 14.82
C PRO A 274 21.84 20.71 15.73
N SER A 275 20.70 21.21 15.24
CA SER A 275 19.46 21.32 16.02
C SER A 275 18.73 19.99 16.26
N LEU A 276 19.07 18.93 15.51
CA LEU A 276 18.52 17.58 15.69
C LEU A 276 19.42 16.67 16.54
N ALA A 277 20.71 17.00 16.67
CA ALA A 277 21.66 16.26 17.51
C ALA A 277 21.43 16.43 19.03
N ALA A 278 20.55 17.34 19.44
CA ALA A 278 20.23 17.60 20.86
C ALA A 278 19.03 16.79 21.38
N ALA A 279 18.42 15.94 20.55
CA ALA A 279 17.26 15.11 20.89
C ALA A 279 17.55 13.60 20.90
N ALA A 280 18.78 13.18 20.64
CA ALA A 280 19.29 11.81 20.82
C ALA A 280 20.21 11.75 22.05
#